data_AF-A8Q1Q0-F1
#
_entry.id   AF-A8Q1Q0-F1
#
_cell.length_a   1.000
_cell.length_b   1.000
_cell.length_c   1.000
_cell.angle_alpha   90.00
_cell.angle_beta   90.00
_cell.angle_gamma   90.00
#
_symmetry.space_group_name_H-M   'P 1'
#
loop_
_entity.id
_entity.type
_entity.pdbx_description
1 polymer ?
#
loop_
_entity_poly.entity_id
_entity_poly.type
_entity_poly.pdbx_seq_one_letter_code
_entity_poly.pdbx_strand_id
1 'polypeptide(L)'
;MTLILPFLDLELKYYDLGIENRDKTDDKVTVESAEAIKQYKVGVKCATITPDEARVKEFNLKKMWLSPNGTIRNILGGTVFREPIILEKIPRPVPGWTKPICIGRHAFGDQYRCQNFVAPGAGKLTISFTPTDPNGEKISMDVFDFPENGGVAMAMYNTKDSITGFAHSCFRVAIDKKMPLYMSTKNTILKKYDGMFKDVFQDLYDKTYKPEFEKLGIWYEHRLIDDMVAQAIKGNGGFVWACKNYDGDVQSDVLAQGFGSLGMMTSELITPDGDMIESEAAHGTVTRHYREHQKGNETSTNSVASIYAWTRGLIFRGKVDQNNDLIAFARTLEDACVHSIDVDGVMTKDLALSIHGKNMKREHYVNTFEFLDHIKSVLMKKLEEQGILSRL
;
A
#
# COMPACT_ATOMS: atom_id res chain seq x y z
N MET A 1 -2.31 20.53 5.50
CA MET A 1 -1.12 21.39 5.72
C MET A 1 -1.03 21.97 7.13
N THR A 2 -2.13 22.12 7.86
CA THR A 2 -2.18 22.67 9.25
C THR A 2 -1.36 21.91 10.30
N LEU A 3 -1.07 20.63 10.06
CA LEU A 3 -0.27 19.78 10.94
C LEU A 3 1.21 19.69 10.53
N ILE A 4 1.63 20.32 9.43
CA ILE A 4 2.98 20.18 8.86
C ILE A 4 3.66 21.53 8.72
N LEU A 5 3.18 22.39 7.82
CA LEU A 5 3.84 23.66 7.46
C LEU A 5 3.91 24.70 8.59
N PRO A 6 3.00 24.74 9.58
CA PRO A 6 3.19 25.60 10.74
C PRO A 6 4.38 25.23 11.62
N PHE A 7 4.93 24.02 11.45
CA PHE A 7 6.01 23.47 12.25
C PHE A 7 7.30 23.27 11.46
N LEU A 8 7.23 23.15 10.14
CA LEU A 8 8.36 22.78 9.30
C LEU A 8 8.45 23.70 8.09
N ASP A 9 9.65 24.25 7.88
CA ASP A 9 10.01 24.88 6.61
C ASP A 9 10.51 23.81 5.62
N LEU A 10 9.69 23.52 4.60
CA LEU A 10 9.93 22.45 3.64
C LEU A 10 9.82 22.97 2.21
N GLU A 11 10.81 22.62 1.38
CA GLU A 11 10.71 22.83 -0.07
C GLU A 11 9.85 21.72 -0.70
N LEU A 12 8.56 22.02 -0.93
CA LEU A 12 7.63 21.10 -1.57
C LEU A 12 7.62 21.28 -3.09
N LYS A 13 8.02 20.23 -3.83
CA LYS A 13 7.79 20.13 -5.28
C LYS A 13 6.35 19.68 -5.52
N TYR A 14 5.45 20.65 -5.67
CA TYR A 14 4.01 20.41 -5.76
C TYR A 14 3.57 19.98 -7.18
N TYR A 15 2.83 18.87 -7.26
CA TYR A 15 2.20 18.39 -8.49
C TYR A 15 0.71 18.12 -8.22
N ASP A 16 -0.17 18.79 -8.96
CA ASP A 16 -1.62 18.60 -8.82
C ASP A 16 -2.11 17.40 -9.64
N LEU A 17 -2.33 16.28 -8.95
CA LEU A 17 -2.89 15.06 -9.54
C LEU A 17 -4.43 15.00 -9.48
N GLY A 18 -5.10 16.12 -9.20
CA GLY A 18 -6.54 16.26 -9.30
C GLY A 18 -7.05 15.90 -10.70
N ILE A 19 -8.21 15.24 -10.79
CA ILE A 19 -8.71 14.67 -12.06
C ILE A 19 -8.83 15.71 -13.17
N GLU A 20 -9.22 16.94 -12.85
CA GLU A 20 -9.34 18.05 -13.81
C GLU A 20 -7.96 18.49 -14.35
N ASN A 21 -6.94 18.58 -13.48
CA ASN A 21 -5.59 18.93 -13.92
C ASN A 21 -4.92 17.79 -14.69
N ARG A 22 -5.19 16.53 -14.32
CA ARG A 22 -4.77 15.37 -15.13
C ARG A 22 -5.39 15.43 -16.52
N ASP A 23 -6.69 15.69 -16.63
CA ASP A 23 -7.34 15.83 -17.94
C ASP A 23 -6.79 17.02 -18.76
N LYS A 24 -6.59 18.17 -18.10
CA LYS A 24 -5.99 19.38 -18.72
C LYS A 24 -4.60 19.12 -19.29
N THR A 25 -3.77 18.36 -18.58
CA THR A 25 -2.36 18.08 -18.95
C THR A 25 -2.20 16.81 -19.80
N ASP A 26 -3.29 16.19 -20.21
CA ASP A 26 -3.29 14.88 -20.89
C ASP A 26 -2.53 13.80 -20.08
N ASP A 27 -2.70 13.83 -18.77
CA ASP A 27 -2.08 12.98 -17.73
C ASP A 27 -0.55 13.10 -17.63
N LYS A 28 0.07 14.09 -18.30
CA LYS A 28 1.52 14.36 -18.19
C LYS A 28 1.95 14.68 -16.77
N VAL A 29 1.14 15.40 -15.99
CA VAL A 29 1.45 15.74 -14.60
C VAL A 29 1.71 14.50 -13.73
N THR A 30 1.03 13.38 -14.02
CA THR A 30 1.23 12.11 -13.33
C THR A 30 2.63 11.56 -13.59
N VAL A 31 3.09 11.58 -14.85
CA VAL A 31 4.42 11.13 -15.25
C VAL A 31 5.50 12.05 -14.68
N GLU A 32 5.30 13.37 -14.78
CA GLU A 32 6.22 14.38 -14.24
C GLU A 32 6.39 14.24 -12.73
N SER A 33 5.32 13.96 -11.99
CA SER A 33 5.41 13.71 -10.54
C SER A 33 6.24 12.46 -10.21
N ALA A 34 6.13 11.40 -11.01
CA ALA A 34 6.92 10.18 -10.80
C ALA A 34 8.41 10.42 -11.09
N GLU A 35 8.73 11.16 -12.15
CA GLU A 35 10.12 11.54 -12.45
C GLU A 35 10.70 12.48 -11.38
N ALA A 36 9.88 13.38 -10.81
CA ALA A 36 10.29 14.18 -9.66
C ALA A 36 10.60 13.30 -8.43
N ILE A 37 9.80 12.27 -8.15
CA ILE A 37 10.09 11.33 -7.06
C ILE A 37 11.42 10.60 -7.33
N LYS A 38 11.74 10.22 -8.56
CA LYS A 38 13.06 9.63 -8.89
C LYS A 38 14.22 10.58 -8.58
N GLN A 39 14.02 11.88 -8.86
CA GLN A 39 15.02 12.91 -8.59
C GLN A 39 15.18 13.20 -7.09
N TYR A 40 14.07 13.40 -6.38
CA TYR A 40 14.05 13.87 -4.98
C TYR A 40 13.88 12.77 -3.93
N LYS A 41 13.71 11.52 -4.39
CA LYS A 41 13.66 10.28 -3.61
C LYS A 41 12.42 10.07 -2.74
N VAL A 42 11.62 11.09 -2.50
CA VAL A 42 10.45 11.03 -1.61
C VAL A 42 9.23 11.64 -2.30
N GLY A 43 8.13 10.89 -2.34
CA GLY A 43 6.80 11.37 -2.73
C GLY A 43 5.79 11.15 -1.61
N VAL A 44 4.97 12.17 -1.32
CA VAL A 44 3.78 12.03 -0.47
C VAL A 44 2.56 12.30 -1.33
N LYS A 45 1.67 11.32 -1.46
CA LYS A 45 0.60 11.36 -2.43
C LYS A 45 -0.78 11.31 -1.77
N CYS A 46 -1.66 12.21 -2.20
CA CYS A 46 -3.08 12.17 -1.84
C CYS A 46 -3.81 11.10 -2.68
N ALA A 47 -4.93 10.58 -2.18
CA ALA A 47 -5.78 9.68 -2.94
C ALA A 47 -6.31 10.38 -4.21
N THR A 48 -6.30 9.67 -5.34
CA THR A 48 -6.70 10.20 -6.65
C THR A 48 -7.84 9.40 -7.26
N ILE A 49 -8.75 10.06 -7.98
CA ILE A 49 -9.80 9.39 -8.75
C ILE A 49 -9.15 8.63 -9.92
N THR A 50 -9.45 7.35 -10.06
CA THR A 50 -9.27 6.61 -11.33
C THR A 50 -10.63 6.62 -12.04
N PRO A 51 -10.75 7.25 -13.22
CA PRO A 51 -12.06 7.46 -13.84
C PRO A 51 -12.63 6.17 -14.45
N ASP A 52 -13.94 5.98 -14.25
CA ASP A 52 -14.79 5.03 -14.98
C ASP A 52 -15.73 5.80 -15.94
N GLU A 53 -16.66 5.12 -16.60
CA GLU A 53 -17.62 5.75 -17.53
C GLU A 53 -18.46 6.85 -16.85
N ALA A 54 -18.79 6.70 -15.57
CA ALA A 54 -19.54 7.69 -14.83
C ALA A 54 -18.69 8.93 -14.54
N ARG A 55 -17.41 8.77 -14.18
CA ARG A 55 -16.48 9.88 -13.96
C ARG A 55 -16.12 10.62 -15.22
N VAL A 56 -16.01 9.93 -16.36
CA VAL A 56 -15.83 10.57 -17.67
C VAL A 56 -16.97 11.55 -17.92
N LYS A 57 -18.22 11.16 -17.63
CA LYS A 57 -19.39 12.04 -17.78
C LYS A 57 -19.41 13.14 -16.72
N GLU A 58 -19.14 12.82 -15.46
CA GLU A 58 -19.18 13.77 -14.34
C GLU A 58 -18.21 14.95 -14.55
N PHE A 59 -16.98 14.66 -14.97
CA PHE A 59 -15.92 15.65 -15.12
C PHE A 59 -15.70 16.09 -16.57
N ASN A 60 -16.54 15.63 -17.50
CA ASN A 60 -16.41 15.89 -18.94
C ASN A 60 -14.98 15.60 -19.47
N LEU A 61 -14.47 14.41 -19.15
CA LEU A 61 -13.08 14.03 -19.45
C LEU A 61 -12.90 13.74 -20.94
N LYS A 62 -11.74 14.11 -21.48
CA LYS A 62 -11.35 13.81 -22.88
C LYS A 62 -11.33 12.30 -23.16
N LYS A 63 -10.91 11.52 -22.17
CA LYS A 63 -10.93 10.05 -22.20
C LYS A 63 -10.87 9.47 -20.79
N MET A 64 -11.07 8.16 -20.70
CA MET A 64 -10.86 7.40 -19.47
C MET A 64 -9.35 7.25 -19.20
N TRP A 65 -8.79 8.16 -18.40
CA TRP A 65 -7.37 8.15 -18.03
C TRP A 65 -7.01 6.94 -17.17
N LEU A 66 -5.75 6.49 -17.29
CA LEU A 66 -5.22 5.41 -16.45
C LEU A 66 -5.15 5.83 -14.98
N SER A 67 -4.98 4.83 -14.11
CA SER A 67 -4.79 5.05 -12.68
C SER A 67 -3.45 5.73 -12.40
N PRO A 68 -3.41 6.86 -11.68
CA PRO A 68 -2.15 7.50 -11.26
C PRO A 68 -1.23 6.55 -10.51
N ASN A 69 -1.79 5.73 -9.62
CA ASN A 69 -1.04 4.75 -8.84
C ASN A 69 -0.34 3.74 -9.76
N GLY A 70 -1.05 3.25 -10.78
CA GLY A 70 -0.48 2.34 -11.77
C GLY A 70 0.66 3.00 -12.56
N THR A 71 0.45 4.22 -13.04
CA THR A 71 1.46 4.99 -13.80
C THR A 71 2.71 5.25 -12.96
N ILE A 72 2.56 5.76 -11.73
CA ILE A 72 3.68 6.06 -10.83
C ILE A 72 4.44 4.78 -10.47
N ARG A 73 3.74 3.70 -10.09
CA ARG A 73 4.37 2.41 -9.76
C ARG A 73 5.12 1.81 -10.95
N ASN A 74 4.61 1.98 -12.17
CA ASN A 74 5.29 1.51 -13.37
C ASN A 74 6.59 2.27 -13.66
N ILE A 75 6.65 3.56 -13.32
CA ILE A 75 7.82 4.42 -13.54
C ILE A 75 8.87 4.23 -12.44
N LEU A 76 8.43 4.19 -11.18
CA LEU A 76 9.32 4.04 -10.02
C LEU A 76 9.82 2.59 -9.87
N GLY A 77 8.98 1.62 -10.22
CA GLY A 77 9.16 0.24 -9.80
C GLY A 77 8.99 0.08 -8.29
N GLY A 78 9.20 -1.15 -7.79
CA GLY A 78 9.20 -1.44 -6.37
C GLY A 78 7.97 -2.19 -5.85
N THR A 79 7.86 -2.19 -4.54
CA THR A 79 6.94 -3.03 -3.76
C THR A 79 6.08 -2.15 -2.88
N VAL A 80 4.76 -2.39 -2.87
CA VAL A 80 3.84 -1.65 -1.98
C VAL A 80 3.76 -2.38 -0.66
N PHE A 81 4.16 -1.72 0.42
CA PHE A 81 4.02 -2.20 1.79
C PHE A 81 2.80 -1.58 2.45
N ARG A 82 1.93 -2.42 3.01
CA ARG A 82 0.76 -2.00 3.78
C ARG A 82 0.87 -2.51 5.19
N GLU A 83 0.82 -1.60 6.16
CA GLU A 83 0.92 -1.92 7.58
C GLU A 83 -0.19 -1.22 8.38
N PRO A 84 -0.90 -1.96 9.27
CA PRO A 84 -1.93 -1.37 10.11
C PRO A 84 -1.31 -0.48 11.18
N ILE A 85 -2.01 0.61 11.49
CA ILE A 85 -1.75 1.47 12.63
C ILE A 85 -2.50 0.86 13.81
N ILE A 86 -1.74 0.34 14.78
CA ILE A 86 -2.32 -0.39 15.92
C ILE A 86 -2.92 0.60 16.91
N LEU A 87 -4.18 0.34 17.25
CA LEU A 87 -4.88 0.98 18.36
C LEU A 87 -5.20 -0.07 19.42
N GLU A 88 -4.96 0.23 20.69
CA GLU A 88 -5.20 -0.67 21.82
C GLU A 88 -6.69 -0.81 22.13
N LYS A 89 -7.44 0.29 22.05
CA LYS A 89 -8.86 0.33 22.45
C LYS A 89 -9.83 -0.12 21.35
N ILE A 90 -9.37 -0.17 20.10
CA ILE A 90 -10.23 -0.60 18.99
C ILE A 90 -10.32 -2.13 18.97
N PRO A 91 -11.54 -2.70 19.14
CA PRO A 91 -11.70 -4.14 19.09
C PRO A 91 -11.36 -4.66 17.70
N ARG A 92 -10.56 -5.73 17.67
CA ARG A 92 -10.16 -6.42 16.44
C ARG A 92 -11.04 -7.65 16.22
N PRO A 93 -11.57 -7.88 15.00
CA PRO A 93 -12.26 -9.12 14.66
C PRO A 93 -11.42 -10.38 14.89
N VAL A 94 -10.09 -10.26 14.81
CA VAL A 94 -9.13 -11.30 15.20
C VAL A 94 -8.39 -10.83 16.46
N PRO A 95 -8.84 -11.20 17.67
CA PRO A 95 -8.32 -10.63 18.90
C PRO A 95 -6.84 -10.90 19.16
N GLY A 96 -6.30 -12.01 18.64
CA GLY A 96 -4.90 -12.40 18.82
C GLY A 96 -3.90 -11.47 18.12
N TRP A 97 -4.34 -10.68 17.13
CA TRP A 97 -3.50 -9.75 16.38
C TRP A 97 -3.08 -8.55 17.23
N THR A 98 -2.07 -8.76 18.06
CA THR A 98 -1.51 -7.78 18.99
C THR A 98 -0.30 -7.05 18.42
N LYS A 99 0.31 -7.58 17.35
CA LYS A 99 1.40 -6.97 16.59
C LYS A 99 0.96 -6.74 15.14
N PRO A 100 1.50 -5.73 14.44
CA PRO A 100 1.12 -5.47 13.05
C PRO A 100 1.57 -6.60 12.12
N ILE A 101 0.82 -6.80 11.04
CA ILE A 101 1.23 -7.63 9.90
C ILE A 101 1.48 -6.68 8.73
N CYS A 102 2.70 -6.69 8.21
CA CYS A 102 3.10 -5.84 7.09
C CYS A 102 3.04 -6.63 5.79
N ILE A 103 2.09 -6.33 4.90
CA ILE A 103 2.02 -6.98 3.58
C ILE A 103 2.92 -6.23 2.59
N GLY A 104 3.86 -6.93 1.98
CA GLY A 104 4.55 -6.48 0.78
C GLY A 104 3.88 -7.06 -0.47
N ARG A 105 3.20 -6.24 -1.25
CA ARG A 105 2.52 -6.64 -2.49
C ARG A 105 3.45 -6.47 -3.69
N HIS A 106 3.63 -7.55 -4.45
CA HIS A 106 4.31 -7.51 -5.75
C HIS A 106 3.46 -6.80 -6.81
N ALA A 107 3.53 -5.48 -6.89
CA ALA A 107 2.65 -4.64 -7.71
C ALA A 107 3.02 -4.65 -9.22
N PHE A 108 3.34 -5.81 -9.80
CA PHE A 108 3.70 -5.99 -11.21
C PHE A 108 3.19 -7.33 -11.76
N GLY A 109 2.81 -7.35 -13.04
CA GLY A 109 2.49 -8.59 -13.76
C GLY A 109 1.21 -9.28 -13.27
N ASP A 110 1.17 -10.60 -13.44
CA ASP A 110 0.08 -11.48 -13.06
C ASP A 110 -1.27 -11.01 -13.68
N GLN A 111 -2.39 -11.20 -12.98
CA GLN A 111 -3.73 -10.83 -13.47
C GLN A 111 -3.86 -9.33 -13.80
N TYR A 112 -3.02 -8.48 -13.20
CA TYR A 112 -3.07 -7.03 -13.40
C TYR A 112 -2.41 -6.58 -14.72
N ARG A 113 -1.71 -7.48 -15.41
CA ARG A 113 -1.19 -7.28 -16.76
C ARG A 113 -1.46 -8.49 -17.65
N CYS A 114 -2.67 -9.03 -17.56
CA CYS A 114 -3.10 -10.13 -18.41
C CYS A 114 -3.70 -9.67 -19.73
N GLN A 115 -3.83 -10.61 -20.68
CA GLN A 115 -4.78 -10.52 -21.78
C GLN A 115 -5.87 -11.54 -21.53
N ASN A 116 -7.13 -11.17 -21.76
CA ASN A 116 -8.27 -12.05 -21.57
C ASN A 116 -9.33 -11.81 -22.65
N PHE A 117 -10.16 -12.83 -22.89
CA PHE A 117 -11.24 -12.74 -23.87
C PHE A 117 -12.34 -13.76 -23.57
N VAL A 118 -13.53 -13.51 -24.13
CA VAL A 118 -14.64 -14.46 -24.20
C VAL A 118 -14.51 -15.25 -25.48
N ALA A 119 -14.40 -16.58 -25.38
CA ALA A 119 -14.48 -17.47 -26.53
C ALA A 119 -15.97 -17.63 -26.91
N PRO A 120 -16.39 -17.23 -28.12
CA PRO A 120 -17.81 -17.17 -28.48
C PRO A 120 -18.45 -18.53 -28.78
N GLY A 121 -17.65 -19.60 -28.90
CA GLY A 121 -18.12 -20.94 -29.22
C GLY A 121 -16.98 -21.96 -29.22
N ALA A 122 -17.22 -23.13 -29.82
CA ALA A 122 -16.24 -24.20 -29.85
C ALA A 122 -14.92 -23.78 -30.55
N GLY A 123 -13.79 -24.19 -29.98
CA GLY A 123 -12.48 -23.86 -30.56
C GLY A 123 -11.30 -24.25 -29.68
N LYS A 124 -10.13 -24.43 -30.30
CA LYS A 124 -8.90 -24.82 -29.60
C LYS A 124 -8.12 -23.60 -29.13
N LEU A 125 -7.79 -23.56 -27.84
CA LEU A 125 -6.89 -22.58 -27.23
C LEU A 125 -5.49 -23.16 -27.11
N THR A 126 -4.52 -22.43 -27.65
CA THR A 126 -3.09 -22.73 -27.51
C THR A 126 -2.34 -21.52 -26.94
N ILE A 127 -1.20 -21.76 -26.31
CA ILE A 127 -0.24 -20.72 -25.91
C ILE A 127 1.10 -21.02 -26.57
N SER A 128 1.74 -19.99 -27.12
CA SER A 128 3.04 -20.14 -27.77
C SER A 128 4.03 -19.06 -27.32
N PHE A 129 5.31 -19.42 -27.34
CA PHE A 129 6.43 -18.52 -27.10
C PHE A 129 7.42 -18.64 -28.25
N THR A 130 7.73 -17.50 -28.87
CA THR A 130 8.74 -17.41 -29.93
C THR A 130 9.96 -16.69 -29.35
N PRO A 131 11.11 -17.37 -29.22
CA PRO A 131 12.32 -16.73 -28.74
C PRO A 131 12.82 -15.69 -29.73
N THR A 132 13.49 -14.66 -29.21
CA THR A 132 14.17 -13.64 -30.04
C THR A 132 15.45 -14.17 -30.67
N ASP A 133 16.11 -15.14 -30.02
CA ASP A 133 17.17 -15.92 -30.63
C ASP A 133 16.60 -16.72 -31.81
N PRO A 134 17.07 -16.49 -33.06
CA PRO A 134 16.62 -17.22 -34.23
C PRO A 134 16.80 -18.75 -34.12
N ASN A 135 17.74 -19.20 -33.27
CA ASN A 135 18.02 -20.62 -33.02
C ASN A 135 17.34 -21.14 -31.74
N GLY A 136 16.59 -20.30 -31.03
CA GLY A 136 15.90 -20.70 -29.82
C GLY A 136 14.74 -21.65 -30.09
N GLU A 137 14.49 -22.55 -29.14
CA GLU A 137 13.34 -23.47 -29.21
C GLU A 137 12.01 -22.72 -29.04
N LYS A 138 11.12 -22.86 -30.04
CA LYS A 138 9.74 -22.35 -29.94
C LYS A 138 8.94 -23.26 -29.02
N ILE A 139 8.15 -22.66 -28.13
CA ILE A 139 7.22 -23.39 -27.27
C ILE A 139 5.82 -23.23 -27.85
N SER A 140 5.06 -24.33 -27.95
CA SER A 140 3.64 -24.32 -28.23
C SER A 140 2.97 -25.36 -27.34
N MET A 141 1.92 -24.98 -26.63
CA MET A 141 1.21 -25.84 -25.70
C MET A 141 -0.30 -25.70 -25.91
N ASP A 142 -0.97 -26.84 -25.97
CA ASP A 142 -2.43 -26.89 -25.93
C ASP A 142 -2.90 -26.53 -24.51
N VAL A 143 -3.84 -25.61 -24.42
CA VAL A 143 -4.40 -25.16 -23.12
C VAL A 143 -5.75 -25.82 -22.88
N PHE A 144 -6.67 -25.70 -23.83
CA PHE A 144 -8.03 -26.23 -23.70
C PHE A 144 -8.75 -26.29 -25.05
N ASP A 145 -9.69 -27.22 -25.21
CA ASP A 145 -10.65 -27.25 -26.31
C ASP A 145 -12.01 -26.78 -25.81
N PHE A 146 -12.42 -25.57 -26.20
CA PHE A 146 -13.72 -25.00 -25.81
C PHE A 146 -14.88 -25.79 -26.44
N PRO A 147 -15.95 -26.09 -25.66
CA PRO A 147 -17.17 -26.69 -26.17
C PRO A 147 -18.05 -25.68 -26.92
N GLU A 148 -19.17 -26.13 -27.49
CA GLU A 148 -20.08 -25.30 -28.31
C GLU A 148 -20.52 -23.99 -27.66
N ASN A 149 -20.73 -23.99 -26.34
CA ASN A 149 -21.15 -22.81 -25.58
C ASN A 149 -19.99 -21.87 -25.21
N GLY A 150 -18.78 -22.10 -25.75
CA GLY A 150 -17.63 -21.23 -25.56
C GLY A 150 -17.09 -21.24 -24.13
N GLY A 151 -16.53 -20.10 -23.71
CA GLY A 151 -15.96 -19.93 -22.38
C GLY A 151 -15.13 -18.65 -22.24
N VAL A 152 -14.19 -18.64 -21.30
CA VAL A 152 -13.27 -17.52 -21.09
C VAL A 152 -11.84 -18.04 -21.00
N ALA A 153 -10.89 -17.22 -21.47
CA ALA A 153 -9.47 -17.52 -21.39
C ALA A 153 -8.69 -16.29 -20.93
N MET A 154 -7.53 -16.54 -20.33
CA MET A 154 -6.54 -15.50 -20.06
C MET A 154 -5.11 -16.02 -20.15
N ALA A 155 -4.19 -15.11 -20.41
CA ALA A 155 -2.75 -15.31 -20.29
C ALA A 155 -2.15 -14.18 -19.45
N MET A 156 -1.25 -14.53 -18.54
CA MET A 156 -0.53 -13.59 -17.67
C MET A 156 0.96 -13.92 -17.64
N TYR A 157 1.78 -12.98 -17.18
CA TYR A 157 3.22 -13.13 -17.13
C TYR A 157 3.82 -12.38 -15.94
N ASN A 158 5.05 -12.74 -15.62
CA ASN A 158 5.93 -11.97 -14.74
C ASN A 158 7.37 -12.06 -15.26
N THR A 159 8.28 -11.27 -14.68
CA THR A 159 9.70 -11.28 -15.07
C THR A 159 10.58 -11.59 -13.87
N LYS A 160 11.69 -12.29 -14.11
CA LYS A 160 12.67 -12.58 -13.05
C LYS A 160 13.20 -11.30 -12.40
N ASP A 161 13.45 -10.26 -13.17
CA ASP A 161 13.94 -8.97 -12.65
C ASP A 161 12.95 -8.33 -11.68
N SER A 162 11.66 -8.36 -12.03
CA SER A 162 10.59 -7.82 -11.17
C SER A 162 10.46 -8.62 -9.87
N ILE A 163 10.52 -9.96 -9.94
CA ILE A 163 10.48 -10.84 -8.77
C ILE A 163 11.71 -10.63 -7.88
N THR A 164 12.89 -10.46 -8.48
CA THR A 164 14.15 -10.23 -7.77
C THR A 164 14.11 -8.89 -7.03
N GLY A 165 13.64 -7.81 -7.68
CA GLY A 165 13.47 -6.50 -7.05
C GLY A 165 12.43 -6.51 -5.92
N PHE A 166 11.33 -7.25 -6.10
CA PHE A 166 10.34 -7.49 -5.06
C PHE A 166 10.95 -8.19 -3.83
N ALA A 167 11.70 -9.27 -4.04
CA ALA A 167 12.38 -9.99 -2.98
C ALA A 167 13.36 -9.10 -2.20
N HIS A 168 14.21 -8.34 -2.89
CA HIS A 168 15.14 -7.39 -2.25
C HIS A 168 14.40 -6.39 -1.33
N SER A 169 13.28 -5.83 -1.82
CA SER A 169 12.45 -4.91 -1.06
C SER A 169 11.93 -5.57 0.23
N CYS A 170 11.37 -6.78 0.11
CA CYS A 170 10.81 -7.51 1.26
C CYS A 170 11.85 -7.86 2.31
N PHE A 171 13.04 -8.35 1.91
CA PHE A 171 14.11 -8.65 2.86
C PHE A 171 14.59 -7.39 3.60
N ARG A 172 14.73 -6.27 2.89
CA ARG A 172 15.17 -5.00 3.50
C ARG A 172 14.15 -4.44 4.48
N VAL A 173 12.85 -4.49 4.14
CA VAL A 173 11.79 -4.07 5.06
C VAL A 173 11.71 -4.98 6.29
N ALA A 174 11.88 -6.29 6.12
CA ALA A 174 11.95 -7.23 7.24
C ALA A 174 13.13 -6.93 8.18
N ILE A 175 14.30 -6.56 7.64
CA ILE A 175 15.47 -6.12 8.40
C ILE A 175 15.21 -4.79 9.14
N ASP A 176 14.72 -3.75 8.46
CA ASP A 176 14.45 -2.43 9.06
C ASP A 176 13.43 -2.55 10.22
N LYS A 177 12.41 -3.39 10.02
CA LYS A 177 11.38 -3.67 11.05
C LYS A 177 11.78 -4.71 12.08
N LYS A 178 12.90 -5.42 11.88
CA LYS A 178 13.34 -6.57 12.71
C LYS A 178 12.23 -7.61 12.87
N MET A 179 11.59 -7.97 11.77
CA MET A 179 10.48 -8.92 11.70
C MET A 179 10.84 -10.12 10.82
N PRO A 180 10.37 -11.34 11.14
CA PRO A 180 10.49 -12.46 10.22
C PRO A 180 9.72 -12.20 8.92
N LEU A 181 10.16 -12.82 7.83
CA LEU A 181 9.59 -12.69 6.50
C LEU A 181 8.96 -14.00 6.03
N TYR A 182 7.70 -13.94 5.62
CA TYR A 182 7.01 -15.03 4.95
C TYR A 182 6.74 -14.66 3.49
N MET A 183 6.97 -15.59 2.57
CA MET A 183 6.53 -15.45 1.17
C MET A 183 5.54 -16.56 0.82
N SER A 184 4.37 -16.19 0.30
CA SER A 184 3.30 -17.14 0.01
C SER A 184 3.07 -17.34 -1.48
N THR A 185 2.94 -18.60 -1.91
CA THR A 185 2.55 -18.95 -3.29
C THR A 185 1.63 -20.16 -3.34
N LYS A 186 1.20 -20.57 -4.54
CA LYS A 186 0.54 -21.86 -4.81
C LYS A 186 1.41 -22.75 -5.71
N ASN A 187 2.72 -22.85 -5.42
CA ASN A 187 3.69 -23.60 -6.24
C ASN A 187 3.42 -25.12 -6.35
N THR A 188 2.58 -25.70 -5.50
CA THR A 188 2.11 -27.10 -5.69
C THR A 188 1.24 -27.26 -6.94
N ILE A 189 0.52 -26.21 -7.33
CA ILE A 189 -0.32 -26.15 -8.53
C ILE A 189 0.44 -25.47 -9.68
N LEU A 190 0.91 -24.24 -9.45
CA LEU A 190 1.64 -23.44 -10.44
C LEU A 190 3.15 -23.73 -10.39
N LYS A 191 3.53 -24.99 -10.61
CA LYS A 191 4.90 -25.50 -10.38
C LYS A 191 6.01 -24.66 -11.02
N LYS A 192 5.83 -24.23 -12.26
CA LYS A 192 6.82 -23.38 -12.96
C LYS A 192 6.68 -21.91 -12.59
N TYR A 193 5.46 -21.36 -12.61
CA TYR A 193 5.22 -19.93 -12.41
C TYR A 193 5.51 -19.50 -10.97
N ASP A 194 4.88 -20.15 -9.99
CA ASP A 194 5.06 -19.84 -8.57
C ASP A 194 6.33 -20.48 -8.00
N GLY A 195 6.85 -21.52 -8.66
CA GLY A 195 8.18 -22.06 -8.38
C GLY A 195 9.27 -21.01 -8.56
N MET A 196 9.20 -20.20 -9.64
CA MET A 196 10.17 -19.13 -9.88
C MET A 196 10.23 -18.10 -8.73
N PHE A 197 9.07 -17.72 -8.16
CA PHE A 197 9.03 -16.84 -6.99
C PHE A 197 9.76 -17.47 -5.80
N LYS A 198 9.43 -18.73 -5.48
CA LYS A 198 10.05 -19.47 -4.39
C LYS A 198 11.56 -19.55 -4.56
N ASP A 199 12.01 -19.96 -5.75
CA ASP A 199 13.42 -20.20 -6.03
C ASP A 199 14.23 -18.90 -5.99
N VAL A 200 13.69 -17.80 -6.53
CA VAL A 200 14.36 -16.48 -6.48
C VAL A 200 14.49 -15.97 -5.05
N PHE A 201 13.43 -16.05 -4.24
CA PHE A 201 13.51 -15.61 -2.85
C PHE A 201 14.50 -16.45 -2.05
N GLN A 202 14.48 -17.78 -2.22
CA GLN A 202 15.39 -18.68 -1.50
C GLN A 202 16.85 -18.42 -1.89
N ASP A 203 17.14 -18.29 -3.19
CA ASP A 203 18.50 -18.02 -3.68
C ASP A 203 19.05 -16.69 -3.13
N LEU A 204 18.23 -15.63 -3.13
CA LEU A 204 18.61 -14.34 -2.56
C LEU A 204 18.82 -14.39 -1.05
N TYR A 205 17.95 -15.09 -0.32
CA TYR A 205 18.09 -15.27 1.11
C TYR A 205 19.43 -15.91 1.45
N ASP A 206 19.72 -17.07 0.85
CA ASP A 206 20.92 -17.85 1.15
C ASP A 206 22.21 -17.11 0.76
N LYS A 207 22.21 -16.37 -0.35
CA LYS A 207 23.40 -15.66 -0.84
C LYS A 207 23.65 -14.32 -0.17
N THR A 208 22.59 -13.59 0.21
CA THR A 208 22.71 -12.16 0.55
C THR A 208 22.22 -11.83 1.95
N TYR A 209 21.07 -12.37 2.38
CA TYR A 209 20.34 -11.84 3.53
C TYR A 209 20.44 -12.68 4.79
N LYS A 210 20.70 -13.99 4.66
CA LYS A 210 20.76 -14.92 5.78
C LYS A 210 21.68 -14.46 6.92
N PRO A 211 22.90 -13.93 6.70
CA PRO A 211 23.76 -13.49 7.80
C PRO A 211 23.15 -12.37 8.66
N GLU A 212 22.49 -11.38 8.04
CA GLU A 212 21.87 -10.28 8.78
C GLU A 212 20.58 -10.74 9.48
N PHE A 213 19.82 -11.65 8.88
CA PHE A 213 18.65 -12.25 9.50
C PHE A 213 19.01 -13.04 10.77
N GLU A 214 20.05 -13.89 10.69
CA GLU A 214 20.55 -14.66 11.84
C GLU A 214 21.07 -13.75 12.96
N LYS A 215 21.81 -12.69 12.61
CA LYS A 215 22.28 -11.68 13.56
C LYS A 215 21.14 -10.95 14.30
N LEU A 216 20.03 -10.70 13.61
CA LEU A 216 18.85 -10.04 14.17
C LEU A 216 17.89 -11.03 14.87
N GLY A 217 18.13 -12.34 14.78
CA GLY A 217 17.26 -13.37 15.35
C GLY A 217 15.91 -13.51 14.62
N ILE A 218 15.87 -13.15 13.33
CA ILE A 218 14.69 -13.27 12.46
C ILE A 218 14.95 -14.32 11.37
N TRP A 219 13.90 -14.77 10.68
CA TRP A 219 14.00 -15.82 9.65
C TRP A 219 13.19 -15.48 8.40
N TYR A 220 13.52 -16.17 7.30
CA TYR A 220 12.73 -16.21 6.08
C TYR A 220 12.11 -17.60 5.91
N GLU A 221 10.84 -17.66 5.49
CA GLU A 221 10.17 -18.91 5.19
C GLU A 221 9.20 -18.78 3.99
N HIS A 222 9.25 -19.75 3.07
CA HIS A 222 8.21 -19.92 2.04
C HIS A 222 7.06 -20.76 2.59
N ARG A 223 5.81 -20.34 2.33
CA ARG A 223 4.61 -21.11 2.65
C ARG A 223 3.64 -21.20 1.49
N LEU A 224 2.80 -22.23 1.51
CA LEU A 224 1.64 -22.27 0.63
C LEU A 224 0.62 -21.24 1.11
N ILE A 225 -0.04 -20.54 0.19
CA ILE A 225 -0.96 -19.44 0.50
C ILE A 225 -2.10 -19.86 1.43
N ASP A 226 -2.61 -21.09 1.30
CA ASP A 226 -3.64 -21.67 2.16
C ASP A 226 -3.17 -21.93 3.59
N ASP A 227 -1.92 -22.35 3.78
CA ASP A 227 -1.33 -22.47 5.12
C ASP A 227 -1.02 -21.07 5.70
N MET A 228 -0.51 -20.16 4.87
CA MET A 228 -0.12 -18.82 5.30
C MET A 228 -1.32 -18.01 5.82
N VAL A 229 -2.47 -18.03 5.12
CA VAL A 229 -3.68 -17.34 5.61
C VAL A 229 -4.15 -17.93 6.94
N ALA A 230 -4.07 -19.25 7.12
CA ALA A 230 -4.46 -19.91 8.36
C ALA A 230 -3.50 -19.57 9.51
N GLN A 231 -2.19 -19.54 9.24
CA GLN A 231 -1.18 -19.11 10.21
C GLN A 231 -1.37 -17.64 10.59
N ALA A 232 -1.62 -16.76 9.62
CA ALA A 232 -1.84 -15.34 9.88
C ALA A 232 -3.00 -15.13 10.85
N ILE A 233 -4.14 -15.81 10.65
CA ILE A 233 -5.30 -15.73 11.55
C ILE A 233 -5.00 -16.29 12.95
N LYS A 234 -4.27 -17.40 13.05
CA LYS A 234 -3.94 -18.05 14.33
C LYS A 234 -2.84 -17.33 15.12
N GLY A 235 -1.97 -16.61 14.43
CA GLY A 235 -0.80 -15.96 15.00
C GLY A 235 -1.12 -14.64 15.69
N ASN A 236 -0.08 -14.04 16.29
CA ASN A 236 -0.19 -12.77 16.99
C ASN A 236 0.20 -11.55 16.13
N GLY A 237 0.42 -11.76 14.83
CA GLY A 237 1.07 -10.81 13.93
C GLY A 237 2.58 -10.69 14.16
N GLY A 238 3.17 -9.57 13.77
CA GLY A 238 4.59 -9.25 13.97
C GLY A 238 5.53 -9.84 12.91
N PHE A 239 5.09 -9.85 11.65
CA PHE A 239 5.87 -10.38 10.53
C PHE A 239 5.61 -9.56 9.25
N VAL A 240 6.56 -9.64 8.31
CA VAL A 240 6.38 -9.18 6.94
C VAL A 240 5.86 -10.34 6.10
N TRP A 241 4.84 -10.09 5.29
CA TRP A 241 4.23 -11.07 4.40
C TRP A 241 4.36 -10.60 2.95
N ALA A 242 5.31 -11.18 2.23
CA ALA A 242 5.48 -11.02 0.80
C ALA A 242 4.38 -11.79 0.05
N CYS A 243 3.47 -11.03 -0.55
CA CYS A 243 2.37 -11.54 -1.33
C CYS A 243 2.59 -11.27 -2.82
N LYS A 244 2.22 -12.24 -3.67
CA LYS A 244 2.03 -12.00 -5.11
C LYS A 244 0.98 -10.91 -5.33
N ASN A 245 0.90 -10.40 -6.56
CA ASN A 245 0.11 -9.19 -6.85
C ASN A 245 -1.36 -9.31 -6.37
N TYR A 246 -2.03 -10.39 -6.75
CA TYR A 246 -3.43 -10.62 -6.41
C TYR A 246 -3.63 -10.92 -4.92
N ASP A 247 -2.78 -11.79 -4.34
CA ASP A 247 -2.86 -12.14 -2.93
C ASP A 247 -2.66 -10.89 -2.05
N GLY A 248 -1.72 -10.02 -2.42
CA GLY A 248 -1.43 -8.79 -1.68
C GLY A 248 -2.58 -7.79 -1.73
N ASP A 249 -3.31 -7.72 -2.86
CA ASP A 249 -4.50 -6.89 -2.99
C ASP A 249 -5.58 -7.36 -2.00
N VAL A 250 -5.99 -8.63 -2.12
CA VAL A 250 -7.07 -9.22 -1.30
C VAL A 250 -6.72 -9.23 0.18
N GLN A 251 -5.53 -9.73 0.55
CA GLN A 251 -5.18 -9.90 1.95
C GLN A 251 -4.93 -8.56 2.65
N SER A 252 -4.48 -7.53 1.93
CA SER A 252 -4.31 -6.20 2.54
C SER A 252 -5.62 -5.55 2.96
N ASP A 253 -6.70 -5.76 2.22
CA ASP A 253 -8.03 -5.28 2.60
C ASP A 253 -8.58 -6.04 3.81
N VAL A 254 -8.36 -7.36 3.87
CA VAL A 254 -8.70 -8.19 5.04
C VAL A 254 -7.94 -7.73 6.28
N LEU A 255 -6.64 -7.47 6.18
CA LEU A 255 -5.84 -6.94 7.29
C LEU A 255 -6.33 -5.56 7.72
N ALA A 256 -6.57 -4.64 6.77
CA ALA A 256 -7.03 -3.30 7.11
C ALA A 256 -8.34 -3.33 7.90
N GLN A 257 -9.29 -4.18 7.49
CA GLN A 257 -10.54 -4.34 8.23
C GLN A 257 -10.33 -5.07 9.57
N GLY A 258 -9.44 -6.06 9.62
CA GLY A 258 -9.15 -6.84 10.83
C GLY A 258 -8.37 -6.08 11.90
N PHE A 259 -7.73 -4.96 11.54
CA PHE A 259 -7.12 -4.02 12.49
C PHE A 259 -7.98 -2.78 12.79
N GLY A 260 -9.22 -2.72 12.29
CA GLY A 260 -10.25 -1.77 12.73
C GLY A 260 -10.92 -1.00 11.59
N SER A 261 -10.15 -0.24 10.81
CA SER A 261 -10.67 0.61 9.72
C SER A 261 -9.62 0.78 8.62
N LEU A 262 -10.07 0.94 7.37
CA LEU A 262 -9.22 1.32 6.24
C LEU A 262 -8.47 2.64 6.48
N GLY A 263 -9.00 3.52 7.34
CA GLY A 263 -8.35 4.77 7.78
C GLY A 263 -7.12 4.56 8.69
N MET A 264 -6.86 3.32 9.12
CA MET A 264 -5.79 2.94 10.03
C MET A 264 -4.75 2.04 9.32
N MET A 265 -4.46 2.30 8.05
CA MET A 265 -3.52 1.51 7.25
C MET A 265 -2.63 2.44 6.43
N THR A 266 -1.30 2.27 6.56
CA THR A 266 -0.33 2.97 5.71
C THR A 266 -0.13 2.24 4.39
N SER A 267 0.33 2.95 3.36
CA SER A 267 0.72 2.37 2.08
C SER A 267 2.00 3.04 1.58
N GLU A 268 3.07 2.26 1.44
CA GLU A 268 4.42 2.75 1.14
C GLU A 268 4.98 1.97 -0.05
N LEU A 269 5.14 2.60 -1.21
CA LEU A 269 5.89 2.04 -2.32
C LEU A 269 7.38 2.26 -2.07
N ILE A 270 8.12 1.18 -1.89
CA ILE A 270 9.57 1.21 -1.68
C ILE A 270 10.25 0.53 -2.88
N THR A 271 11.22 1.21 -3.47
CA THR A 271 11.99 0.68 -4.61
C THR A 271 12.99 -0.40 -4.15
N PRO A 272 13.44 -1.30 -5.05
CA PRO A 272 14.35 -2.39 -4.69
C PRO A 272 15.63 -1.92 -4.03
N ASP A 273 16.16 -0.77 -4.47
CA ASP A 273 17.37 -0.14 -3.94
C ASP A 273 17.16 0.50 -2.55
N GLY A 274 15.91 0.59 -2.08
CA GLY A 274 15.56 1.07 -0.74
C GLY A 274 15.86 2.55 -0.51
N ASP A 275 16.18 3.28 -1.58
CA ASP A 275 16.58 4.69 -1.56
C ASP A 275 15.47 5.64 -2.01
N MET A 276 14.34 5.10 -2.48
CA MET A 276 13.15 5.87 -2.88
C MET A 276 11.87 5.34 -2.26
N ILE A 277 10.99 6.27 -1.87
CA ILE A 277 9.67 6.00 -1.33
C ILE A 277 8.59 6.87 -2.00
N GLU A 278 7.41 6.29 -2.21
CA GLU A 278 6.16 7.03 -2.34
C GLU A 278 5.19 6.56 -1.25
N SER A 279 4.68 7.48 -0.44
CA SER A 279 3.76 7.18 0.65
C SER A 279 2.37 7.76 0.37
N GLU A 280 1.35 6.90 0.52
CA GLU A 280 -0.07 7.23 0.38
C GLU A 280 -0.91 6.58 1.50
N ALA A 281 -2.15 7.06 1.65
CA ALA A 281 -3.15 6.32 2.41
C ALA A 281 -3.58 5.07 1.63
N ALA A 282 -3.91 3.97 2.32
CA ALA A 282 -4.35 2.76 1.64
C ALA A 282 -5.76 2.88 1.01
N HIS A 283 -6.56 3.86 1.44
CA HIS A 283 -7.93 4.08 0.97
C HIS A 283 -8.01 5.03 -0.23
N GLY A 284 -9.14 5.00 -0.95
CA GLY A 284 -9.45 5.92 -2.04
C GLY A 284 -9.91 7.31 -1.58
N THR A 285 -10.54 8.08 -2.48
CA THR A 285 -10.95 9.48 -2.24
C THR A 285 -12.18 9.66 -1.34
N VAL A 286 -12.74 8.57 -0.79
CA VAL A 286 -13.92 8.58 0.09
C VAL A 286 -15.10 9.38 -0.51
N THR A 287 -15.40 9.14 -1.81
CA THR A 287 -16.37 9.94 -2.60
C THR A 287 -17.70 10.13 -1.86
N ARG A 288 -18.21 9.11 -1.15
CA ARG A 288 -19.47 9.21 -0.40
C ARG A 288 -19.46 10.36 0.60
N HIS A 289 -18.36 10.53 1.34
CA HIS A 289 -18.23 11.63 2.31
C HIS A 289 -18.07 12.96 1.57
N TYR A 290 -17.32 12.98 0.46
CA TYR A 290 -17.19 14.18 -0.37
C TYR A 290 -18.54 14.68 -0.90
N ARG A 291 -19.47 13.79 -1.27
CA ARG A 291 -20.82 14.19 -1.68
C ARG A 291 -21.63 14.85 -0.57
N GLU A 292 -21.45 14.42 0.68
CA GLU A 292 -22.08 15.07 1.82
C GLU A 292 -21.45 16.44 2.09
N HIS A 293 -20.12 16.53 2.00
CA HIS A 293 -19.39 17.80 2.08
C HIS A 293 -19.86 18.81 1.01
N GLN A 294 -20.05 18.37 -0.24
CA GLN A 294 -20.56 19.23 -1.33
C GLN A 294 -21.96 19.79 -1.05
N LYS A 295 -22.76 19.11 -0.24
CA LYS A 295 -24.10 19.59 0.19
C LYS A 295 -24.03 20.52 1.41
N GLY A 296 -22.84 20.75 1.97
CA GLY A 296 -22.65 21.48 3.23
C GLY A 296 -22.93 20.65 4.48
N ASN A 297 -23.10 19.33 4.36
CA ASN A 297 -23.34 18.46 5.52
C ASN A 297 -22.03 18.17 6.27
N GLU A 298 -22.15 17.95 7.59
CA GLU A 298 -21.04 17.52 8.43
C GLU A 298 -20.48 16.16 7.95
N THR A 299 -19.15 16.03 7.99
CA THR A 299 -18.46 14.77 7.67
C THR A 299 -17.47 14.40 8.76
N SER A 300 -17.37 13.09 9.04
CA SER A 300 -16.39 12.52 9.96
C SER A 300 -15.57 11.47 9.20
N THR A 301 -14.58 11.96 8.46
CA THR A 301 -13.65 11.14 7.68
C THR A 301 -12.35 10.99 8.47
N ASN A 302 -11.93 9.76 8.69
CA ASN A 302 -10.67 9.48 9.38
C ASN A 302 -9.48 10.03 8.57
N SER A 303 -8.68 10.89 9.19
CA SER A 303 -7.52 11.53 8.57
C SER A 303 -6.18 10.85 8.89
N VAL A 304 -6.15 9.83 9.77
CA VAL A 304 -4.92 9.24 10.31
C VAL A 304 -4.04 8.66 9.19
N ALA A 305 -4.55 7.80 8.31
CA ALA A 305 -3.76 7.25 7.20
C ALA A 305 -3.17 8.35 6.29
N SER A 306 -3.89 9.45 6.08
CA SER A 306 -3.39 10.58 5.28
C SER A 306 -2.32 11.39 6.02
N ILE A 307 -2.41 11.51 7.34
CA ILE A 307 -1.35 12.09 8.18
C ILE A 307 -0.12 11.17 8.14
N TYR A 308 -0.31 9.87 8.25
CA TYR A 308 0.77 8.89 8.18
C TYR A 308 1.47 8.88 6.82
N ALA A 309 0.76 9.12 5.71
CA ALA A 309 1.40 9.31 4.41
C ALA A 309 2.44 10.44 4.46
N TRP A 310 2.14 11.56 5.13
CA TRP A 310 3.10 12.63 5.35
C TRP A 310 4.25 12.20 6.27
N THR A 311 3.96 11.66 7.45
CA THR A 311 5.00 11.32 8.42
C THR A 311 5.96 10.25 7.88
N ARG A 312 5.47 9.27 7.13
CA ARG A 312 6.31 8.24 6.48
C ARG A 312 7.28 8.86 5.46
N GLY A 313 6.80 9.78 4.64
CA GLY A 313 7.64 10.54 3.72
C GLY A 313 8.70 11.39 4.47
N LEU A 314 8.30 12.08 5.53
CA LEU A 314 9.21 12.91 6.34
C LEU A 314 10.24 12.07 7.10
N ILE A 315 9.87 10.92 7.65
CA ILE A 315 10.79 9.97 8.30
C ILE A 315 11.82 9.49 7.27
N PHE A 316 11.38 9.13 6.07
CA PHE A 316 12.30 8.69 5.02
C PHE A 316 13.24 9.82 4.60
N ARG A 317 12.71 11.03 4.38
CA ARG A 317 13.51 12.23 4.06
C ARG A 317 14.55 12.49 5.14
N GLY A 318 14.14 12.46 6.42
CA GLY A 318 15.01 12.63 7.57
C GLY A 318 16.08 11.53 7.68
N LYS A 319 15.77 10.27 7.35
CA LYS A 319 16.78 9.19 7.28
C LYS A 319 17.84 9.50 6.22
N VAL A 320 17.42 9.91 5.02
CA VAL A 320 18.35 10.21 3.92
C VAL A 320 19.19 11.46 4.22
N ASP A 321 18.61 12.50 4.84
CA ASP A 321 19.31 13.73 5.20
C ASP A 321 20.05 13.67 6.54
N GLN A 322 19.95 12.54 7.26
CA GLN A 322 20.42 12.41 8.65
C GLN A 322 19.84 13.48 9.61
N ASN A 323 18.62 13.92 9.34
CA ASN A 323 17.89 14.92 10.12
C ASN A 323 17.01 14.24 11.19
N ASN A 324 17.58 14.08 12.39
CA ASN A 324 16.89 13.45 13.53
C ASN A 324 15.70 14.25 14.05
N ASP A 325 15.71 15.58 13.92
CA ASP A 325 14.62 16.43 14.40
C ASP A 325 13.37 16.30 13.51
N LEU A 326 13.57 16.16 12.20
CA LEU A 326 12.49 15.83 11.27
C LEU A 326 11.88 14.44 11.55
N ILE A 327 12.74 13.45 11.83
CA ILE A 327 12.29 12.10 12.22
C ILE A 327 11.50 12.17 13.53
N ALA A 328 12.00 12.91 14.51
CA ALA A 328 11.37 13.03 15.81
C ALA A 328 10.00 13.73 15.69
N PHE A 329 9.91 14.85 14.96
CA PHE A 329 8.64 15.51 14.66
C PHE A 329 7.63 14.55 14.05
N ALA A 330 8.02 13.84 12.99
CA ALA A 330 7.12 12.93 12.28
C ALA A 330 6.63 11.79 13.17
N ARG A 331 7.49 11.22 14.03
CA ARG A 331 7.11 10.21 15.03
C ARG A 331 6.20 10.77 16.11
N THR A 332 6.43 12.00 16.54
CA THR A 332 5.57 12.66 17.53
C THR A 332 4.18 12.97 16.97
N LEU A 333 4.07 13.25 15.67
CA LEU A 333 2.79 13.37 14.99
C LEU A 333 2.07 12.02 14.85
N GLU A 334 2.78 10.93 14.57
CA GLU A 334 2.20 9.58 14.62
C GLU A 334 1.68 9.23 16.03
N ASP A 335 2.47 9.52 17.07
CA ASP A 335 2.09 9.32 18.46
C ASP A 335 0.90 10.21 18.88
N ALA A 336 0.83 11.46 18.40
CA ALA A 336 -0.32 12.33 18.65
C ALA A 336 -1.63 11.74 18.10
N CYS A 337 -1.61 11.17 16.89
CA CYS A 337 -2.78 10.49 16.32
C CYS A 337 -3.25 9.31 17.19
N VAL A 338 -2.33 8.44 17.60
CA VAL A 338 -2.65 7.28 18.45
C VAL A 338 -3.13 7.74 19.82
N HIS A 339 -2.46 8.71 20.44
CA HIS A 339 -2.81 9.25 21.75
C HIS A 339 -4.21 9.88 21.75
N SER A 340 -4.56 10.66 20.73
CA SER A 340 -5.91 11.24 20.60
C SER A 340 -7.00 10.17 20.66
N ILE A 341 -6.77 9.00 20.06
CA ILE A 341 -7.76 7.92 19.99
C ILE A 341 -7.70 7.04 21.25
N ASP A 342 -6.53 6.49 21.56
CA ASP A 342 -6.38 5.49 22.61
C ASP A 342 -6.32 6.11 24.01
N VAL A 343 -5.80 7.32 24.18
CA VAL A 343 -5.71 7.96 25.50
C VAL A 343 -6.93 8.86 25.73
N ASP A 344 -7.16 9.82 24.83
CA ASP A 344 -8.21 10.83 25.02
C ASP A 344 -9.61 10.31 24.63
N GLY A 345 -9.70 9.25 23.84
CA GLY A 345 -10.98 8.72 23.34
C GLY A 345 -11.62 9.60 22.26
N VAL A 346 -10.89 10.57 21.71
CA VAL A 346 -11.36 11.45 20.65
C VAL A 346 -11.09 10.77 19.30
N MET A 347 -12.15 10.47 18.55
CA MET A 347 -12.03 9.69 17.32
C MET A 347 -13.11 10.03 16.29
N THR A 348 -12.89 9.63 15.05
CA THR A 348 -13.88 9.76 13.97
C THR A 348 -14.91 8.64 13.99
N LYS A 349 -16.00 8.85 13.25
CA LYS A 349 -17.21 8.02 13.26
C LYS A 349 -16.96 6.56 12.90
N ASP A 350 -16.00 6.27 12.03
CA ASP A 350 -15.63 4.91 11.67
C ASP A 350 -15.06 4.12 12.87
N LEU A 351 -14.18 4.73 13.67
CA LEU A 351 -13.60 4.10 14.85
C LEU A 351 -14.63 3.97 15.98
N ALA A 352 -15.44 5.01 16.19
CA ALA A 352 -16.55 4.95 17.15
C ALA A 352 -17.56 3.86 16.79
N LEU A 353 -17.82 3.64 15.49
CA LEU A 353 -18.68 2.56 15.03
C LEU A 353 -18.09 1.18 15.36
N SER A 354 -16.77 1.01 15.25
CA SER A 354 -16.09 -0.24 15.62
C SER A 354 -16.20 -0.55 17.12
N ILE A 355 -16.20 0.46 18.00
CA ILE A 355 -16.37 0.27 19.45
C ILE A 355 -17.83 0.05 19.82
N HIS A 356 -18.73 0.92 19.34
CA HIS A 356 -20.10 1.01 19.87
C HIS A 356 -21.14 0.31 19.00
N GLY A 357 -20.81 -0.06 17.76
CA GLY A 357 -21.73 -0.70 16.82
C GLY A 357 -23.06 0.05 16.69
N LYS A 358 -24.17 -0.67 16.87
CA LYS A 358 -25.52 -0.10 16.81
C LYS A 358 -25.82 0.94 17.91
N ASN A 359 -25.05 0.95 19.00
CA ASN A 359 -25.22 1.86 20.13
C ASN A 359 -24.42 3.16 19.96
N MET A 360 -23.80 3.40 18.80
CA MET A 360 -23.04 4.63 18.54
C MET A 360 -23.95 5.86 18.57
N LYS A 361 -23.53 6.90 19.32
CA LYS A 361 -24.20 8.20 19.44
C LYS A 361 -23.31 9.31 18.88
N ARG A 362 -23.85 10.51 18.64
CA ARG A 362 -23.08 11.67 18.14
C ARG A 362 -21.95 12.07 19.09
N GLU A 363 -22.14 11.91 20.40
CA GLU A 363 -21.13 12.19 21.43
C GLU A 363 -19.92 11.24 21.41
N HIS A 364 -20.01 10.09 20.72
CA HIS A 364 -18.91 9.12 20.65
C HIS A 364 -17.87 9.43 19.55
N TYR A 365 -18.12 10.42 18.69
CA TYR A 365 -17.19 10.79 17.63
C TYR A 365 -17.16 12.30 17.42
N VAL A 366 -16.15 12.76 16.71
CA VAL A 366 -16.01 14.15 16.27
C VAL A 366 -16.03 14.24 14.75
N ASN A 367 -16.28 15.42 14.20
CA ASN A 367 -16.16 15.62 12.75
C ASN A 367 -14.68 15.71 12.32
N THR A 368 -14.45 15.74 11.01
CA THR A 368 -13.10 15.69 10.42
C THR A 368 -12.20 16.82 10.92
N PHE A 369 -12.75 18.03 11.06
CA PHE A 369 -11.96 19.22 11.42
C PHE A 369 -11.69 19.29 12.93
N GLU A 370 -12.71 19.00 13.75
CA GLU A 370 -12.56 18.86 15.21
C GLU A 370 -11.48 17.83 15.56
N PHE A 371 -11.43 16.70 14.83
CA PHE A 371 -10.40 15.69 15.04
C PHE A 371 -8.99 16.19 14.69
N LEU A 372 -8.84 16.91 13.56
CA LEU A 372 -7.57 17.49 13.15
C LEU A 372 -7.07 18.55 14.15
N ASP A 373 -7.97 19.38 14.67
CA ASP A 373 -7.65 20.39 15.68
C ASP A 373 -7.22 19.74 17.01
N HIS A 374 -7.89 18.65 17.40
CA HIS A 374 -7.51 17.88 18.59
C HIS A 374 -6.10 17.27 18.44
N ILE A 375 -5.81 16.62 17.30
CA ILE A 375 -4.47 16.09 17.00
C ILE A 375 -3.42 17.21 17.07
N LYS A 376 -3.72 18.39 16.51
CA LYS A 376 -2.80 19.53 16.56
C LYS A 376 -2.48 19.96 18.00
N SER A 377 -3.49 20.00 18.86
CA SER A 377 -3.33 20.34 20.29
C SER A 377 -2.42 19.33 21.01
N VAL A 378 -2.66 18.04 20.78
CA VAL A 378 -1.84 16.95 21.35
C VAL A 378 -0.40 17.01 20.81
N LEU A 379 -0.22 17.26 19.52
CA LEU A 379 1.08 17.43 18.88
C LEU A 379 1.87 18.58 19.51
N MET A 380 1.27 19.77 19.61
CA MET A 380 1.89 20.96 20.22
C MET A 380 2.43 20.64 21.61
N LYS A 381 1.57 20.08 22.46
CA LYS A 381 1.93 19.71 23.84
C LYS A 381 3.10 18.73 23.88
N LYS A 382 3.09 17.69 23.04
CA LYS A 382 4.17 16.69 23.00
C LYS A 382 5.48 17.28 22.48
N LEU A 383 5.44 18.14 21.46
CA LEU A 383 6.64 18.80 20.93
C LEU A 383 7.27 19.76 21.95
N GLU A 384 6.45 20.45 22.75
CA GLU A 384 6.91 21.27 23.88
C GLU A 384 7.55 20.42 24.98
N GLU A 385 6.87 19.36 25.42
CA GLU A 385 7.38 18.43 26.45
C GLU A 385 8.70 17.77 26.05
N GLN A 386 8.88 17.49 24.75
CA GLN A 386 10.11 16.91 24.20
C GLN A 386 11.19 17.96 23.87
N GLY A 387 10.91 19.26 24.02
CA GLY A 387 11.85 20.34 23.68
C GLY A 387 12.23 20.39 22.19
N ILE A 388 11.40 19.83 21.30
CA ILE A 388 11.65 19.82 19.85
C ILE A 388 11.10 21.09 19.22
N LEU A 389 10.01 21.66 19.76
CA LEU A 389 9.33 22.81 19.12
C LEU A 389 10.24 24.02 18.86
N SER A 390 11.27 24.23 19.69
CA SER A 390 12.23 25.33 19.52
C SER A 390 13.33 25.06 18.47
N ARG A 391 13.39 23.82 17.96
CA ARG A 391 14.43 23.31 17.05
C ARG A 391 13.89 22.99 15.65
N LEU A 392 12.56 22.97 15.50
CA LEU A 392 11.85 22.90 14.22
C LEU A 392 11.67 24.30 13.65
#